data_AF-A0A5C5T0A9-F1
#
_entry.id   AF-A0A5C5T0A9-F1
#
_cell.length_a   1.000
_cell.length_b   1.000
_cell.length_c   1.000
_cell.angle_alpha   90.00
_cell.angle_beta   90.00
_cell.angle_gamma   90.00
#
_symmetry.space_group_name_H-M   'P 1'
#
loop_
_entity.id
_entity.type
_entity.pdbx_description
1 polymer ?
#
loop_
_entity_poly.entity_id
_entity_poly.type
_entity_poly.pdbx_seq_one_letter_code
_entity_poly.pdbx_strand_id
1 'polypeptide(L)'
;MDDQAFVYDNMYPVARILYQSLPSFEAAGYALFAVIFLLSAFVYKLGFAKKLSLGKNAMIGLFLAVGGLGLTFLAFFLPIVEGLVIAALILILYKIRLWREKRENAVSH
;
A
#
# COMPACT_ATOMS: atom_id res chain seq x y z
N MET A 1 -10.31 25.49 -22.20
CA MET A 1 -9.20 25.04 -21.32
C MET A 1 -9.76 23.85 -20.59
N ASP A 2 -9.20 22.67 -20.82
CA ASP A 2 -9.83 21.40 -20.47
C ASP A 2 -9.94 21.22 -18.94
N ASP A 3 -11.16 21.26 -18.41
CA ASP A 3 -11.45 21.13 -16.97
C ASP A 3 -10.90 19.82 -16.38
N GLN A 4 -10.76 18.80 -17.23
CA GLN A 4 -10.12 17.52 -16.91
C GLN A 4 -8.66 17.70 -16.48
N ALA A 5 -7.90 18.57 -17.18
CA ALA A 5 -6.49 18.80 -16.89
C ALA A 5 -6.27 19.45 -15.51
N PHE A 6 -7.18 20.33 -15.09
CA PHE A 6 -7.12 20.96 -13.78
C PHE A 6 -7.36 19.97 -12.63
N VAL A 7 -8.28 19.01 -12.82
CA VAL A 7 -8.52 17.95 -11.83
C VAL A 7 -7.30 17.04 -11.70
N TYR A 8 -6.65 16.69 -12.81
CA TYR A 8 -5.45 15.84 -12.79
C TYR A 8 -4.22 16.50 -12.14
N ASP A 9 -4.07 17.81 -12.28
CA ASP A 9 -2.91 18.52 -11.72
C ASP A 9 -3.01 18.71 -10.19
N ASN A 10 -4.23 18.70 -9.65
CA ASN A 10 -4.47 18.74 -8.19
C ASN A 10 -4.53 17.35 -7.54
N MET A 11 -4.52 16.28 -8.33
CA MET A 11 -4.53 14.90 -7.80
C MET A 11 -3.16 14.52 -7.23
N TYR A 12 -3.19 13.74 -6.15
CA TYR A 12 -1.98 13.14 -5.59
C TYR A 12 -1.22 12.32 -6.66
N PRO A 13 0.12 12.28 -6.64
CA PRO A 13 0.92 11.75 -7.73
C PRO A 13 0.55 10.32 -8.13
N VAL A 14 0.23 9.46 -7.16
CA VAL A 14 -0.15 8.07 -7.46
C VAL A 14 -1.54 8.00 -8.09
N ALA A 15 -2.48 8.80 -7.61
CA ALA A 15 -3.81 8.91 -8.22
C ALA A 15 -3.70 9.46 -9.66
N ARG A 16 -2.91 10.50 -9.89
CA ARG A 16 -2.66 11.07 -11.22
C ARG A 16 -2.19 10.03 -12.22
N ILE A 17 -1.22 9.18 -11.83
CA ILE A 17 -0.70 8.11 -12.71
C ILE A 17 -1.79 7.09 -13.06
N LEU A 18 -2.58 6.67 -12.07
CA LEU A 18 -3.66 5.70 -12.29
C LEU A 18 -4.76 6.25 -13.21
N TYR A 19 -5.18 7.48 -12.98
CA TYR A 19 -6.21 8.14 -13.78
C TYR A 19 -5.73 8.50 -15.19
N GLN A 20 -4.44 8.81 -15.39
CA GLN A 20 -3.86 9.03 -16.71
C GLN A 20 -3.73 7.73 -17.52
N SER A 21 -3.53 6.60 -16.84
CA SER A 21 -3.31 5.29 -17.48
C SER A 21 -4.61 4.57 -17.84
N LEU A 22 -5.76 5.03 -17.34
CA LEU A 22 -7.05 4.37 -17.50
C LEU A 22 -8.04 5.25 -18.27
N PRO A 23 -8.80 4.69 -19.21
CA PRO A 23 -9.67 5.46 -20.10
C PRO A 23 -10.96 5.97 -19.41
N SER A 24 -11.27 5.52 -18.20
CA SER A 24 -12.50 5.93 -17.47
C SER A 24 -12.27 6.16 -15.98
N PHE A 25 -13.01 7.14 -15.42
CA PHE A 25 -12.97 7.49 -14.00
C PHE A 25 -13.40 6.34 -13.09
N GLU A 26 -14.38 5.55 -13.52
CA GLU A 26 -14.82 4.36 -12.77
C GLU A 26 -13.71 3.31 -12.68
N ALA A 27 -13.04 3.01 -13.80
CA ALA A 27 -11.94 2.05 -13.81
C ALA A 27 -10.77 2.52 -12.93
N ALA A 28 -10.47 3.82 -12.93
CA ALA A 28 -9.44 4.40 -12.08
C ALA A 28 -9.78 4.31 -10.59
N GLY A 29 -11.06 4.47 -10.20
CA GLY A 29 -11.51 4.26 -8.82
C GLY A 29 -11.31 2.81 -8.35
N TYR A 30 -11.70 1.83 -9.17
CA TYR A 30 -11.46 0.41 -8.87
C TYR A 30 -9.96 0.06 -8.82
N ALA A 31 -9.15 0.62 -9.72
CA ALA A 31 -7.71 0.43 -9.72
C ALA A 31 -7.06 1.02 -8.45
N LEU A 32 -7.49 2.20 -8.03
CA LEU A 32 -7.01 2.84 -6.80
C LEU A 32 -7.37 1.99 -5.56
N PHE A 33 -8.60 1.47 -5.49
CA PHE A 33 -8.99 0.50 -4.46
C PHE A 33 -8.07 -0.73 -4.47
N ALA A 34 -7.82 -1.31 -5.64
CA ALA A 34 -6.95 -2.48 -5.78
C ALA A 34 -5.51 -2.19 -5.34
N VAL A 35 -4.96 -1.02 -5.69
CA VAL A 35 -3.63 -0.58 -5.27
C VAL A 35 -3.55 -0.42 -3.76
N ILE A 36 -4.51 0.27 -3.14
CA ILE A 36 -4.56 0.41 -1.67
C ILE A 36 -4.66 -0.95 -1.00
N PHE A 37 -5.53 -1.82 -1.50
CA PHE A 37 -5.72 -3.15 -0.94
C PHE A 37 -4.44 -3.99 -1.03
N LEU A 38 -3.78 -4.00 -2.20
CA LEU A 38 -2.52 -4.71 -2.42
C LEU A 38 -1.37 -4.14 -1.59
N LEU A 39 -1.22 -2.81 -1.54
CA LEU A 39 -0.19 -2.17 -0.72
C LEU A 39 -0.43 -2.44 0.75
N SER A 40 -1.68 -2.36 1.23
CA SER A 40 -2.03 -2.63 2.62
C SER A 40 -1.71 -4.08 2.97
N ALA A 41 -2.03 -5.02 2.09
CA ALA A 41 -1.69 -6.43 2.25
C ALA A 41 -0.16 -6.64 2.29
N PHE A 42 0.57 -5.93 1.43
CA PHE A 42 2.02 -5.98 1.37
C PHE A 42 2.66 -5.43 2.65
N VAL A 43 2.28 -4.22 3.08
CA VAL A 43 2.70 -3.59 4.33
C VAL A 43 2.39 -4.50 5.52
N TYR A 44 1.19 -5.06 5.58
CA TYR A 44 0.81 -6.00 6.62
C TYR A 44 1.74 -7.22 6.65
N LYS A 45 1.95 -7.86 5.50
CA LYS A 45 2.83 -9.03 5.38
C LYS A 45 4.30 -8.72 5.71
N LEU A 46 4.74 -7.49 5.48
CA LEU A 46 6.09 -7.03 5.81
C LEU A 46 6.25 -6.68 7.29
N GLY A 47 5.31 -5.92 7.85
CA GLY A 47 5.34 -5.43 9.23
C GLY A 47 5.09 -6.55 10.23
N PHE A 48 4.16 -7.45 9.91
CA PHE A 48 3.96 -8.66 10.68
C PHE A 48 4.85 -9.77 10.12
N ALA A 49 6.14 -9.71 10.45
CA ALA A 49 7.16 -10.71 10.13
C ALA A 49 6.94 -12.08 10.82
N LYS A 50 5.69 -12.51 10.99
CA LYS A 50 5.30 -13.73 11.68
C LYS A 50 4.73 -14.73 10.68
N LYS A 51 5.23 -15.98 10.71
CA LYS A 51 4.60 -17.13 10.04
C LYS A 51 3.20 -17.31 10.63
N LEU A 52 2.22 -16.65 10.04
CA LEU A 52 0.84 -16.72 10.47
C LEU A 52 0.25 -18.03 9.96
N SER A 53 -0.31 -18.83 10.87
CA SER A 53 -1.06 -20.02 10.49
C SER A 53 -2.19 -19.63 9.54
N LEU A 54 -2.53 -20.51 8.60
CA LEU A 54 -3.55 -20.29 7.56
C LEU A 54 -4.86 -19.71 8.12
N GLY A 55 -5.26 -20.11 9.33
CA GLY A 55 -6.44 -19.56 10.02
C GLY A 55 -6.35 -18.09 10.42
N LYS A 56 -5.18 -17.60 10.88
CA LYS A 56 -5.03 -16.16 11.19
C LYS A 56 -5.02 -15.31 9.93
N ASN A 57 -4.51 -15.83 8.82
CA ASN A 57 -4.52 -15.12 7.54
C ASN A 57 -5.94 -14.78 7.09
N ALA A 58 -6.93 -15.63 7.37
CA ALA A 58 -8.33 -15.36 7.06
C ALA A 58 -8.90 -14.18 7.89
N MET A 59 -8.63 -14.15 9.20
CA MET A 59 -9.05 -13.05 10.08
C MET A 59 -8.44 -11.71 9.63
N ILE A 60 -7.16 -11.75 9.25
CA ILE A 60 -6.44 -10.59 8.73
C ILE A 60 -7.04 -10.16 7.39
N GLY A 61 -7.31 -11.09 6.48
CA GLY A 61 -7.95 -10.77 5.19
C GLY A 61 -9.29 -10.07 5.39
N LEU A 62 -10.08 -10.49 6.38
CA LEU A 62 -11.33 -9.83 6.75
C LEU A 62 -11.09 -8.40 7.27
N PHE A 63 -10.14 -8.24 8.19
CA PHE A 63 -9.76 -6.93 8.74
C PHE A 63 -9.18 -5.99 7.67
N LEU A 64 -8.45 -6.55 6.71
CA LEU A 64 -7.86 -5.83 5.59
C LEU A 64 -8.91 -5.45 4.54
N ALA A 65 -9.94 -6.27 4.34
CA ALA A 65 -11.08 -5.95 3.49
C ALA A 65 -11.88 -4.78 4.09
N VAL A 66 -12.21 -4.85 5.38
CA VAL A 66 -12.91 -3.77 6.10
C VAL A 66 -12.04 -2.51 6.17
N GLY A 67 -10.77 -2.66 6.52
CA GLY A 67 -9.79 -1.57 6.54
C GLY A 67 -9.56 -0.97 5.15
N GLY A 68 -9.53 -1.77 4.09
CA GLY A 68 -9.39 -1.33 2.70
C GLY A 68 -10.58 -0.49 2.23
N LEU A 69 -11.80 -0.86 2.62
CA LEU A 69 -12.99 -0.03 2.38
C LEU A 69 -12.87 1.34 3.07
N GLY A 70 -12.47 1.35 4.35
CA GLY A 70 -12.23 2.60 5.08
C GLY A 70 -11.09 3.44 4.49
N LEU A 71 -9.98 2.81 4.12
CA LEU A 71 -8.81 3.46 3.51
C LEU A 71 -9.15 4.06 2.15
N THR A 72 -10.03 3.43 1.38
CA THR A 72 -10.46 3.96 0.07
C THR A 72 -11.33 5.20 0.25
N PHE A 73 -12.20 5.21 1.26
CA PHE A 73 -12.94 6.41 1.63
C PHE A 73 -12.00 7.54 2.08
N LEU A 74 -11.00 7.23 2.90
CA LEU A 74 -9.99 8.19 3.34
C LEU A 74 -9.07 8.65 2.19
N ALA A 75 -8.78 7.78 1.22
CA ALA A 75 -7.89 8.09 0.10
C ALA A 75 -8.47 9.16 -0.84
N PHE A 76 -9.79 9.39 -0.76
CA PHE A 76 -10.42 10.49 -1.47
C PHE A 76 -10.05 11.86 -0.87
N PHE A 77 -9.74 11.91 0.43
CA PHE A 77 -9.45 13.14 1.16
C PHE A 77 -7.97 13.28 1.56
N LEU A 78 -7.23 12.16 1.68
CA LEU A 78 -5.87 12.09 2.20
C LEU A 78 -4.94 11.30 1.26
N PRO A 79 -3.61 11.58 1.29
CA PRO A 79 -2.58 10.83 0.55
C PRO A 79 -2.29 9.45 1.18
N ILE A 80 -3.32 8.61 1.27
CA ILE A 80 -3.26 7.29 1.89
C ILE A 80 -2.27 6.40 1.13
N VAL A 81 -2.29 6.42 -0.20
CA VAL A 81 -1.46 5.55 -1.02
C VAL A 81 0.02 5.85 -0.80
N GLU A 82 0.39 7.13 -0.82
CA GLU A 82 1.74 7.61 -0.55
C GLU A 82 2.18 7.23 0.87
N GLY A 83 1.29 7.38 1.86
CA GLY A 83 1.54 6.95 3.23
C GLY A 83 1.85 5.45 3.34
N LEU A 84 1.08 4.61 2.64
CA LEU A 84 1.35 3.17 2.58
C LEU A 84 2.65 2.84 1.85
N VAL A 85 3.01 3.57 0.78
CA VAL A 85 4.29 3.41 0.08
C VAL A 85 5.44 3.69 1.05
N ILE A 86 5.38 4.82 1.77
CA ILE A 86 6.42 5.20 2.73
C ILE A 86 6.52 4.17 3.86
N ALA A 87 5.40 3.71 4.41
CA ALA A 87 5.38 2.66 5.43
C ALA A 87 6.02 1.36 4.91
N ALA A 88 5.69 0.95 3.68
CA ALA A 88 6.29 -0.22 3.04
C ALA A 88 7.81 -0.05 2.90
N LEU A 89 8.28 1.11 2.44
CA LEU A 89 9.70 1.42 2.30
C LEU A 89 10.44 1.35 3.64
N ILE A 90 9.89 1.95 4.69
CA ILE A 90 10.47 1.90 6.05
C ILE A 90 10.62 0.45 6.52
N LEU A 91 9.58 -0.38 6.33
CA LEU A 91 9.60 -1.79 6.71
C LEU A 91 10.61 -2.61 5.88
N ILE A 92 10.72 -2.35 4.58
CA ILE A 92 11.72 -2.98 3.71
C ILE A 92 13.12 -2.66 4.24
N LEU A 93 13.43 -1.39 4.47
CA LEU A 93 14.73 -0.94 4.96
C LEU A 93 15.05 -1.56 6.32
N TYR A 94 14.08 -1.56 7.25
CA TYR A 94 14.23 -2.19 8.55
C TYR A 94 14.54 -3.68 8.42
N LYS A 95 13.84 -4.40 7.54
CA LYS A 95 14.02 -5.84 7.34
C LYS A 95 15.38 -6.16 6.73
N ILE A 96 15.84 -5.38 5.76
CA ILE A 96 17.17 -5.52 5.16
C ILE A 96 18.25 -5.32 6.23
N ARG A 97 18.13 -4.26 7.04
CA ARG A 97 19.06 -3.98 8.13
C ARG A 97 19.12 -5.14 9.13
N LEU A 98 17.96 -5.63 9.57
CA LEU A 98 17.86 -6.73 10.54
C LEU A 98 18.45 -8.04 9.98
N TRP A 99 18.27 -8.33 8.70
CA TRP A 99 18.87 -9.50 8.06
C TRP A 99 20.39 -9.40 8.00
N ARG A 100 20.94 -8.19 7.82
CA ARG A 100 22.38 -7.95 7.82
C ARG A 100 22.99 -8.16 9.21
N GLU A 101 22.39 -7.59 10.25
CA GLU A 101 22.83 -7.77 11.65
C GLU A 101 22.82 -9.25 12.07
N LYS A 102 21.80 -10.03 11.66
CA LYS A 102 21.76 -11.47 11.93
C LYS A 102 22.86 -12.26 11.23
N ARG A 103 23.29 -11.83 10.04
CA ARG A 103 24.36 -12.52 9.28
C ARG A 103 25.74 -12.17 9.81
N GLU A 104 25.97 -10.93 10.24
CA GLU A 104 27.24 -10.53 10.88
C GLU A 104 27.50 -11.30 12.17
N ASN A 105 26.49 -11.46 13.02
CA ASN A 105 26.60 -12.23 14.27
C ASN A 105 26.73 -13.75 14.08
N ALA A 106 26.41 -14.27 12.88
CA ALA A 106 26.49 -15.70 12.57
C ALA A 106 27.81 -16.11 11.91
N VAL A 107 28.64 -15.14 11.49
CA VAL A 107 29.96 -15.38 10.87
C VAL A 107 31.10 -15.16 11.87
N SER A 108 30.84 -14.49 13.01
CA SER A 108 31.82 -14.23 14.08
C SER A 108 31.88 -15.30 15.18
N HIS A 109 31.15 -16.41 15.05
CA HIS A 109 31.18 -17.58 15.93
C HIS A 109 31.46 -18.85 15.13
#